data_AF-A0A7I7QBU7-F1
#
_entry.id   AF-A0A7I7QBU7-F1
#
_cell.length_a   1.000
_cell.length_b   1.000
_cell.length_c   1.000
_cell.angle_alpha   90.00
_cell.angle_beta   90.00
_cell.angle_gamma   90.00
#
_symmetry.space_group_name_H-M   'P 1'
#
loop_
_entity.id
_entity.type
_entity.pdbx_description
1 polymer ?
#
loop_
_entity_poly.entity_id
_entity_poly.type
_entity_poly.pdbx_seq_one_letter_code
_entity_poly.pdbx_strand_id
1 'polypeptide(L)'
;MPSSTVVTPDLLRASKQKIESRLQEAAAIANQYLSGHENVVSAAGWTGHAGSTSLNTAGQIQHDLQQIMTGGNRLAHGLGQAATLMEHHEADSAHSLNGVFGGVRST
;
A
#
# COMPACT_ATOMS: atom_id res chain seq x y z
N MET A 1 27.86 17.52 5.84
CA MET A 1 27.41 16.68 4.70
C MET A 1 25.90 16.62 4.77
N PRO A 2 25.13 17.10 3.79
CA PRO A 2 23.69 16.86 3.81
C PRO A 2 23.49 15.34 3.76
N SER A 3 22.87 14.78 4.80
CA SER A 3 22.39 13.41 4.81
C SER A 3 21.28 13.32 3.78
N SER A 4 21.65 13.19 2.50
CA SER A 4 20.70 12.88 1.44
C SER A 4 20.09 11.55 1.80
N THR A 5 18.82 11.55 2.19
CA THR A 5 18.04 10.32 2.29
C THR A 5 17.97 9.78 0.86
N VAL A 6 18.93 8.95 0.48
CA VAL A 6 18.93 8.29 -0.81
C VAL A 6 17.74 7.34 -0.77
N VAL A 7 16.66 7.74 -1.42
CA VAL A 7 15.53 6.85 -1.67
C VAL A 7 16.10 5.75 -2.57
N THR A 8 16.24 4.53 -2.07
CA THR A 8 16.71 3.41 -2.89
C THR A 8 15.52 2.62 -3.44
N PRO A 9 15.68 1.91 -4.57
CA PRO A 9 14.67 0.96 -5.04
C PRO A 9 14.23 -0.03 -3.96
N ASP A 10 15.18 -0.52 -3.15
CA ASP A 10 14.91 -1.41 -2.01
C ASP A 10 14.00 -0.76 -0.96
N LEU A 11 14.24 0.50 -0.60
CA LEU A 11 13.41 1.22 0.36
C LEU A 11 11.97 1.37 -0.16
N LEU A 12 11.81 1.67 -1.44
CA LEU A 12 10.49 1.78 -2.09
C LEU A 12 9.78 0.43 -2.10
N ARG A 13 10.50 -0.66 -2.42
CA ARG A 13 9.95 -2.02 -2.44
C ARG A 13 9.57 -2.52 -1.05
N ALA A 14 10.40 -2.26 -0.04
CA ALA A 14 10.09 -2.55 1.35
C ALA A 14 8.88 -1.76 1.85
N SER A 15 8.77 -0.48 1.45
CA SER A 15 7.62 0.36 1.77
C SER A 15 6.34 -0.18 1.14
N LYS A 16 6.39 -0.60 -0.14
CA LYS A 16 5.29 -1.27 -0.84
C LYS A 16 4.82 -2.51 -0.06
N GLN A 17 5.73 -3.42 0.29
CA GLN A 17 5.40 -4.66 1.02
C GLN A 17 4.74 -4.36 2.37
N LYS A 18 5.25 -3.34 3.08
CA LYS A 18 4.69 -2.93 4.36
C LYS A 18 3.27 -2.39 4.21
N ILE A 19 2.98 -1.61 3.17
CA ILE A 19 1.62 -1.14 2.87
C ILE A 19 0.70 -2.32 2.55
N GLU A 20 1.12 -3.24 1.69
CA GLU A 20 0.33 -4.43 1.34
C GLU A 20 -0.02 -5.26 2.59
N SER A 21 0.95 -5.48 3.49
CA SER A 21 0.72 -6.18 4.76
C SER A 21 -0.28 -5.45 5.66
N ARG A 22 -0.17 -4.12 5.78
CA ARG A 22 -1.11 -3.32 6.59
C ARG A 22 -2.52 -3.31 6.02
N LEU A 23 -2.65 -3.33 4.69
CA LEU A 23 -3.96 -3.45 4.04
C LEU A 23 -4.61 -4.80 4.32
N GLN A 24 -3.85 -5.89 4.28
CA GLN A 24 -4.34 -7.21 4.65
C GLN A 24 -4.79 -7.26 6.12
N GLU A 25 -4.01 -6.68 7.02
CA GLU A 25 -4.35 -6.56 8.44
C GLU A 25 -5.64 -5.76 8.66
N ALA A 26 -5.77 -4.60 8.01
CA ALA A 26 -6.97 -3.77 8.07
C ALA A 26 -8.21 -4.51 7.55
N ALA A 27 -8.08 -5.24 6.44
CA ALA A 27 -9.15 -6.06 5.89
C ALA A 27 -9.56 -7.18 6.84
N ALA A 28 -8.60 -7.86 7.48
CA ALA A 28 -8.89 -8.91 8.46
C ALA A 28 -9.67 -8.36 9.66
N ILE A 29 -9.22 -7.23 10.23
CA ILE A 29 -9.87 -6.59 11.40
C ILE A 29 -11.30 -6.17 11.05
N ALA A 30 -11.50 -5.50 9.91
CA ALA A 30 -12.81 -5.05 9.48
C ALA A 30 -13.76 -6.22 9.19
N ASN A 31 -13.28 -7.26 8.50
CA ASN A 31 -14.09 -8.45 8.23
C ASN A 31 -14.48 -9.19 9.52
N GLN A 32 -13.57 -9.27 10.50
CA GLN A 32 -13.86 -9.85 11.81
C GLN A 32 -14.94 -9.04 12.55
N TYR A 33 -14.87 -7.71 12.51
CA TYR A 33 -15.90 -6.84 13.06
C TYR A 33 -17.26 -7.09 12.39
N LEU A 34 -17.30 -7.09 11.06
CA LEU A 34 -18.54 -7.30 10.28
C LEU A 34 -19.16 -8.67 10.55
N SER A 35 -18.36 -9.73 10.55
CA SER A 35 -18.83 -11.09 10.86
C SER A 35 -19.35 -11.23 12.29
N GLY A 36 -18.65 -10.62 13.26
CA GLY A 36 -19.14 -10.55 14.64
C GLY A 36 -20.46 -9.79 14.74
N HIS A 37 -20.63 -8.76 13.91
CA HIS A 37 -21.85 -7.95 13.85
C HIS A 37 -23.05 -8.72 13.32
N GLU A 38 -22.90 -9.46 12.21
CA GLU A 38 -23.95 -10.32 11.65
C GLU A 38 -24.40 -11.38 12.68
N ASN A 39 -23.45 -11.94 13.42
CA ASN A 39 -23.74 -12.93 14.45
C ASN A 39 -24.52 -12.33 15.63
N VAL A 40 -24.19 -11.11 16.07
CA VAL A 40 -24.90 -10.43 17.18
C VAL A 40 -26.28 -9.95 16.75
N VAL A 41 -26.43 -9.37 15.56
CA VAL A 41 -27.75 -8.90 15.06
C VAL A 41 -28.70 -10.08 14.89
N SER A 42 -28.22 -11.21 14.35
CA SER A 42 -29.03 -12.41 14.18
C SER A 42 -29.33 -13.14 15.49
N ALA A 43 -28.38 -13.21 16.43
CA ALA A 43 -28.55 -13.95 17.68
C ALA A 43 -29.25 -13.16 18.80
N ALA A 44 -29.01 -11.84 18.89
CA ALA A 44 -29.50 -11.00 19.99
C ALA A 44 -30.83 -10.30 19.68
N GLY A 45 -31.39 -10.46 18.48
CA GLY A 45 -32.69 -9.89 18.12
C GLY A 45 -32.75 -8.36 18.20
N TRP A 46 -31.65 -7.67 17.86
CA TRP A 46 -31.58 -6.21 17.82
C TRP A 46 -32.47 -5.66 16.69
N THR A 47 -33.77 -5.58 16.95
CA THR A 47 -34.77 -5.00 16.06
C THR A 47 -35.09 -3.56 16.46
N GLY A 48 -35.33 -2.67 15.49
CA GLY A 48 -35.64 -1.26 15.72
C GLY A 48 -34.47 -0.30 15.48
N HIS A 49 -34.52 0.89 16.07
CA HIS A 49 -33.60 2.00 15.79
C HIS A 49 -32.13 1.66 16.10
N ALA A 50 -31.87 0.85 17.13
CA ALA A 50 -30.53 0.39 17.47
C ALA A 50 -29.96 -0.54 16.38
N GLY A 51 -30.76 -1.49 15.88
CA GLY A 51 -30.37 -2.38 14.79
C GLY A 51 -30.09 -1.63 13.49
N SER A 52 -30.92 -0.66 13.12
CA SER A 52 -30.70 0.15 11.91
C SER A 52 -29.46 1.03 11.98
N THR A 53 -29.17 1.63 13.14
CA THR A 53 -27.95 2.42 13.35
C THR A 53 -26.72 1.53 13.26
N SER A 54 -26.78 0.35 13.87
CA SER A 54 -25.70 -0.64 13.86
C SER A 54 -25.37 -1.11 12.43
N LEU A 55 -26.39 -1.43 11.64
CA LEU A 55 -26.23 -1.78 10.22
C LEU A 55 -25.66 -0.62 9.39
N ASN A 56 -26.06 0.63 9.69
CA ASN A 56 -25.48 1.81 9.06
C ASN A 56 -23.97 1.94 9.37
N THR A 57 -23.59 1.76 10.64
CA THR A 57 -22.18 1.78 11.05
C THR A 57 -21.38 0.66 10.37
N ALA A 58 -21.92 -0.55 10.29
CA ALA A 58 -21.29 -1.65 9.56
C ALA A 58 -21.09 -1.31 8.07
N GLY A 59 -22.11 -0.72 7.42
CA GLY A 59 -22.01 -0.24 6.04
C GLY A 59 -20.95 0.84 5.86
N GLN A 60 -20.85 1.79 6.79
CA GLN A 60 -19.81 2.82 6.78
C GLN A 60 -18.41 2.21 6.91
N ILE A 61 -18.20 1.28 7.84
CA ILE A 61 -16.92 0.60 8.04
C ILE A 61 -16.51 -0.15 6.77
N GLN A 62 -17.46 -0.83 6.12
CA GLN A 62 -17.19 -1.53 4.86
C GLN A 62 -16.82 -0.57 3.73
N HIS A 63 -17.51 0.57 3.63
CA HIS A 63 -17.19 1.61 2.67
C HIS A 63 -15.79 2.20 2.91
N ASP A 64 -15.47 2.56 4.15
CA ASP A 64 -14.17 3.13 4.51
C ASP A 64 -13.04 2.13 4.26
N LEU A 65 -13.27 0.84 4.54
CA LEU A 65 -12.33 -0.23 4.20
C LEU A 65 -12.07 -0.28 2.69
N GLN A 66 -13.12 -0.19 1.85
CA GLN A 66 -12.95 -0.19 0.39
C GLN A 66 -12.14 1.01 -0.10
N GLN A 67 -12.35 2.19 0.49
CA GLN A 67 -11.58 3.39 0.18
C GLN A 67 -10.10 3.23 0.57
N ILE A 68 -9.83 2.71 1.77
CA ILE A 68 -8.47 2.44 2.25
C ILE A 68 -7.77 1.41 1.36
N MET A 69 -8.47 0.32 1.02
CA MET A 69 -7.94 -0.71 0.12
C MET A 69 -7.60 -0.14 -1.25
N THR A 70 -8.48 0.68 -1.82
CA THR A 70 -8.25 1.30 -3.14
C THR A 70 -7.07 2.27 -3.09
N GLY A 71 -7.04 3.17 -2.11
CA GLY A 71 -5.96 4.15 -1.95
C GLY A 71 -4.62 3.50 -1.65
N GLY A 72 -4.61 2.49 -0.77
CA GLY A 72 -3.40 1.76 -0.42
C GLY A 72 -2.84 0.92 -1.56
N ASN A 73 -3.68 0.25 -2.35
CA ASN A 73 -3.23 -0.44 -3.56
C ASN A 73 -2.64 0.54 -4.58
N ARG A 74 -3.26 1.70 -4.77
CA ARG A 74 -2.72 2.77 -5.63
C ARG A 74 -1.34 3.24 -5.15
N LEU A 75 -1.18 3.43 -3.84
CA LEU A 75 0.10 3.82 -3.25
C LEU A 75 1.17 2.73 -3.42
N ALA A 76 0.84 1.48 -3.11
CA ALA A 76 1.73 0.33 -3.31
C ALA A 76 2.17 0.20 -4.77
N HIS A 77 1.25 0.41 -5.71
CA HIS A 77 1.55 0.40 -7.14
C HIS A 77 2.49 1.54 -7.53
N GLY A 78 2.24 2.77 -7.06
CA GLY A 78 3.09 3.92 -7.32
C GLY A 78 4.51 3.75 -6.77
N LEU A 79 4.66 3.18 -5.56
CA LEU A 79 5.96 2.84 -5.00
C LEU A 79 6.70 1.79 -5.83
N GLY A 80 5.99 0.80 -6.36
CA GLY A 80 6.56 -0.19 -7.28
C GLY A 80 7.07 0.45 -8.58
N GLN A 81 6.27 1.31 -9.20
CA GLN A 81 6.67 2.04 -10.42
C GLN A 81 7.89 2.94 -10.17
N ALA A 82 7.90 3.66 -9.05
CA ALA A 82 9.03 4.50 -8.66
C ALA A 82 10.31 3.67 -8.48
N ALA A 83 10.22 2.50 -7.83
CA ALA A 83 11.37 1.60 -7.66
C ALA A 83 11.96 1.19 -9.02
N THR A 84 11.12 0.77 -9.96
CA THR A 84 11.53 0.40 -11.32
C THR A 84 12.13 1.57 -12.09
N LEU A 85 11.56 2.77 -11.99
CA LEU A 85 12.14 3.95 -12.63
C LEU A 85 13.54 4.26 -12.09
N MET A 86 13.76 4.09 -10.78
CA MET A 86 15.06 4.30 -10.16
C MET A 86 16.08 3.24 -10.59
N GLU A 87 15.68 1.97 -10.69
CA GLU A 87 16.51 0.88 -11.23
C GLU A 87 16.96 1.20 -12.67
N HIS A 88 16.07 1.75 -13.50
CA HIS A 88 16.42 2.18 -14.86
C HIS A 88 17.40 3.36 -14.86
N HIS A 89 17.18 4.39 -14.04
CA HIS A 89 18.11 5.52 -13.93
C HIS A 89 19.51 5.08 -13.49
N GLU A 90 19.61 4.10 -12.59
CA GLU A 90 20.90 3.53 -12.15
C GLU A 90 21.60 2.80 -13.30
N ALA A 91 20.87 1.96 -14.05
CA ALA A 91 21.41 1.25 -15.20
C ALA A 91 21.89 2.20 -16.31
N ASP A 92 21.11 3.24 -16.62
CA ASP A 92 21.48 4.25 -17.63
C ASP A 92 22.69 5.08 -17.20
N SER A 93 22.76 5.45 -15.91
CA SER A 93 23.91 6.18 -15.36
C SER A 93 25.18 5.33 -15.42
N ALA A 94 25.10 4.05 -15.06
CA ALA A 94 26.22 3.12 -15.15
C ALA A 94 26.69 2.94 -16.61
N HIS A 95 25.76 2.86 -17.56
CA HIS A 95 26.09 2.77 -18.97
C HIS A 95 26.74 4.04 -19.52
N SER A 96 26.21 5.22 -19.17
CA SER A 96 26.78 6.52 -19.53
C SER A 96 28.20 6.69 -18.99
N LEU A 97 28.43 6.35 -17.72
CA LEU A 97 29.76 6.38 -17.10
C LEU A 97 30.72 5.43 -17.82
N ASN A 98 30.30 4.20 -18.12
CA ASN A 98 31.13 3.26 -18.86
C ASN A 98 31.43 3.75 -20.30
N GLY A 99 30.51 4.46 -20.95
CA GLY A 99 30.74 5.09 -22.25
C GLY A 99 31.75 6.24 -22.19
N VAL A 100 31.65 7.12 -21.18
CA VAL A 100 32.55 8.26 -20.99
C VAL A 100 33.97 7.81 -20.63
N PHE A 101 34.12 6.82 -19.73
CA PHE A 101 35.43 6.33 -19.31
C PHE A 101 36.00 5.23 -20.23
N GLY A 102 35.15 4.50 -20.95
CA GLY A 102 35.56 3.52 -21.96
C GLY A 102 36.08 4.16 -23.25
N GLY A 103 35.57 5.34 -23.61
CA GLY A 103 36.02 6.10 -24.80
C GLY A 103 37.37 6.81 -24.65
N VAL A 104 37.92 6.92 -23.43
CA VAL A 104 39.22 7.56 -23.16
C VAL A 104 40.41 6.60 -23.38
N ARG A 105 40.14 5.32 -23.69
CA ARG A 105 41.16 4.34 -24.12
C ARG A 105 41.06 4.06 -25.62
N SER A 106 41.37 5.04 -26.45
CA SER A 106 41.87 4.79 -27.81
C SER A 106 42.81 5.93 -28.16
N THR A 107 44.10 5.56 -28.18
CA THR A 107 45.26 6.34 -28.63
C THR A 107 45.17 6.73 -30.09
#